data_AF-A0A1H2C4T8-F1
#
_entry.id   AF-A0A1H2C4T8-F1
#
_cell.length_a   1.000
_cell.length_b   1.000
_cell.length_c   1.000
_cell.angle_alpha   90.00
_cell.angle_beta   90.00
_cell.angle_gamma   90.00
#
_symmetry.space_group_name_H-M   'P 1'
#
loop_
_entity.id
_entity.type
_entity.pdbx_description
1 polymer ?
#
loop_
_entity_poly.entity_id
_entity_poly.type
_entity_poly.pdbx_seq_one_letter_code
_entity_poly.pdbx_strand_id
1 'polypeptide(L)' 'MPKYNIIYISPADNPYLWNGTTLDKLEHTGQEMLLFSGKSFQDGELKEGIKDCKTAAKAMFPDDTDPKIKMVELKVS' A
#
# COMPACT_ATOMS: atom_id res chain seq x y z
N MET A 1 -18.47 -2.78 6.73
CA MET A 1 -17.56 -1.62 6.89
C MET A 1 -16.62 -1.63 5.71
N PRO A 2 -16.36 -0.48 5.07
CA PRO A 2 -15.43 -0.41 3.93
C PRO A 2 -14.05 -0.88 4.38
N LYS A 3 -13.38 -1.60 3.50
CA LYS A 3 -12.01 -2.07 3.69
C LYS A 3 -11.13 -1.40 2.66
N TYR A 4 -9.91 -1.08 3.03
CA TYR A 4 -8.98 -0.38 2.16
C TYR A 4 -7.65 -1.12 2.10
N ASN A 5 -7.02 -1.11 0.93
CA ASN A 5 -5.59 -1.34 0.83
C ASN A 5 -4.84 -0.02 0.81
N ILE A 6 -3.58 -0.08 1.25
CA ILE A 6 -2.66 1.04 1.23
C ILE A 6 -1.62 0.75 0.15
N ILE A 7 -1.46 1.69 -0.77
CA ILE A 7 -0.50 1.62 -1.87
C ILE A 7 0.52 2.73 -1.68
N TYR A 8 1.79 2.36 -1.69
CA TYR A 8 2.91 3.29 -1.76
C TYR A 8 3.40 3.40 -3.21
N ILE A 9 3.71 4.60 -3.69
CA ILE A 9 4.32 4.82 -5.01
C ILE A 9 5.75 5.26 -4.78
N SER A 10 6.71 4.48 -5.27
CA SER A 10 8.14 4.80 -5.12
C SER A 10 8.57 5.98 -5.99
N PRO A 11 9.77 6.56 -5.76
CA PRO A 11 10.30 7.64 -6.61
C PRO A 11 10.44 7.28 -8.09
N ALA A 12 10.54 5.99 -8.41
CA ALA A 12 10.58 5.49 -9.79
C ALA A 12 9.17 5.20 -10.35
N ASP A 13 8.13 5.76 -9.75
CA ASP A 13 6.71 5.58 -10.09
C ASP A 13 6.25 4.10 -10.10
N ASN A 14 6.92 3.24 -9.32
CA ASN A 14 6.52 1.84 -9.17
C ASN A 14 5.53 1.73 -8.00
N PRO A 15 4.35 1.12 -8.20
CA PRO A 15 3.40 0.90 -7.13
C PRO A 15 3.78 -0.30 -6.25
N TYR A 16 3.59 -0.18 -4.95
CA TYR A 16 3.80 -1.22 -3.94
C TYR A 16 2.57 -1.33 -3.03
N LEU A 17 2.18 -2.54 -2.71
CA LEU A 17 1.08 -2.87 -1.81
C LEU A 17 1.59 -3.07 -0.39
N TRP A 18 0.96 -2.42 0.58
CA TRP A 18 1.24 -2.65 1.99
C TRP A 18 0.54 -3.91 2.50
N ASN A 19 1.33 -4.91 2.92
CA ASN A 19 0.80 -6.17 3.46
C ASN A 19 0.75 -6.21 5.00
N GLY A 20 1.04 -5.08 5.66
CA GLY A 20 1.08 -4.97 7.13
C GLY A 20 2.46 -5.21 7.75
N THR A 21 3.42 -5.74 6.99
CA THR A 21 4.80 -5.98 7.45
C THR A 21 5.83 -5.39 6.49
N THR A 22 5.62 -5.54 5.18
CA THR A 22 6.49 -5.06 4.11
C THR A 22 5.70 -4.49 2.93
N LEU A 23 6.42 -3.92 1.97
CA LEU A 23 5.92 -3.40 0.70
C LEU A 23 6.16 -4.40 -0.42
N ASP A 24 5.09 -4.96 -0.97
CA ASP A 24 5.15 -5.89 -2.10
C ASP A 24 5.00 -5.11 -3.40
N LYS A 25 5.97 -5.24 -4.31
CA LYS A 25 5.91 -4.56 -5.61
C LYS A 25 4.71 -5.08 -6.41
N LEU A 26 3.87 -4.17 -6.88
CA LEU A 26 2.77 -4.51 -7.78
C LEU A 26 3.31 -4.61 -9.21
N GLU A 27 3.47 -5.83 -9.70
CA GLU A 27 3.85 -6.08 -11.10
C GLU A 27 2.61 -6.06 -11.99
N HIS A 28 2.69 -5.45 -13.17
CA HIS A 28 1.59 -5.40 -14.13
C HIS A 28 1.43 -6.73 -14.90
N THR A 29 0.92 -7.78 -14.24
CA THR A 29 0.49 -9.04 -14.86
C THR A 29 -1.02 -9.09 -15.12
N GLY A 30 -1.56 -8.16 -15.92
CA GLY A 30 -2.93 -8.18 -16.45
C GLY A 30 -4.07 -8.08 -15.42
N GLN A 31 -4.92 -7.04 -15.53
CA GLN A 31 -6.23 -6.73 -14.88
C GLN A 31 -6.58 -7.16 -13.42
N GLU A 32 -5.93 -8.14 -12.79
CA GLU A 32 -6.30 -8.78 -11.51
C GLU A 32 -5.24 -8.64 -10.39
N MET A 33 -4.18 -7.86 -10.59
CA MET A 33 -3.03 -7.83 -9.65
C MET A 33 -3.29 -7.19 -8.27
N LEU A 34 -4.48 -6.66 -8.01
CA LEU A 34 -4.78 -6.02 -6.72
C LEU A 34 -5.20 -7.01 -5.62
N LEU A 35 -5.47 -8.27 -5.96
CA LEU A 35 -6.23 -9.17 -5.09
C LEU A 35 -5.39 -10.10 -4.20
N PHE A 36 -4.09 -10.32 -4.47
CA PHE A 36 -3.44 -11.54 -3.95
C PHE A 36 -2.71 -11.46 -2.59
N SER A 37 -2.50 -10.31 -1.95
CA SER A 37 -1.85 -10.33 -0.61
C SER A 37 -1.88 -9.04 0.25
N GLY A 38 -2.68 -8.04 -0.13
CA GLY A 38 -2.70 -6.79 0.64
C GLY A 38 -3.37 -6.96 2.01
N LYS A 39 -2.80 -6.38 3.07
CA LYS A 39 -3.53 -6.24 4.33
C LYS A 39 -4.68 -5.26 4.08
N SER A 40 -5.88 -5.68 4.44
CA SER A 40 -7.06 -4.82 4.40
C SER A 40 -7.20 -4.07 5.72
N PHE A 41 -7.42 -2.76 5.65
CA PHE A 41 -7.58 -1.88 6.79
C PHE A 41 -9.02 -1.39 6.87
N GLN A 42 -9.58 -1.35 8.07
CA GLN A 42 -10.82 -0.62 8.33
C GLN A 42 -10.51 0.86 8.58
N ASP A 43 -11.53 1.70 8.57
CA ASP A 43 -11.39 3.16 8.71
C ASP A 43 -10.62 3.57 9.99
N GLY A 44 -10.90 2.90 11.11
CA GLY A 44 -10.21 3.14 12.38
C GLY A 44 -8.74 2.72 12.40
N GLU A 45 -8.33 1.81 11.52
CA GLU A 45 -6.97 1.26 11.45
C GLU A 45 -6.13 1.93 10.34
N LEU A 46 -6.77 2.66 9.42
CA LEU A 46 -6.12 3.29 8.28
C LEU A 46 -5.00 4.25 8.68
N LYS A 47 -5.23 5.09 9.69
CA LYS A 47 -4.25 6.09 10.11
C LYS A 47 -2.95 5.44 10.61
N GLU A 48 -3.08 4.35 11.36
CA GLU A 48 -1.94 3.56 11.84
C GLU A 48 -1.28 2.81 10.69
N GLY A 49 -2.06 2.13 9.84
CA GLY A 49 -1.56 1.43 8.67
C GLY A 49 -0.77 2.34 7.71
N ILE A 50 -1.22 3.59 7.51
CA ILE A 50 -0.50 4.57 6.69
C ILE A 50 0.81 4.98 7.36
N LYS A 51 0.83 5.18 8.68
CA LYS A 51 2.04 5.52 9.43
C LYS A 51 3.08 4.39 9.34
N ASP A 52 2.65 3.15 9.49
CA ASP A 52 3.52 1.98 9.39
C ASP A 52 4.03 1.80 7.96
N CYS A 53 3.15 1.96 6.96
CA CYS A 53 3.53 1.96 5.55
C CYS A 53 4.58 3.04 5.23
N LYS A 54 4.45 4.27 5.77
CA LYS A 54 5.47 5.33 5.60
C LYS A 54 6.81 4.93 6.22
N THR A 55 6.77 4.27 7.37
CA THR A 55 7.97 3.83 8.08
C THR A 55 8.68 2.75 7.27
N ALA A 56 7.94 1.76 6.76
CA ALA A 56 8.47 0.74 5.87
C ALA A 56 8.98 1.31 4.55
N ALA A 57 8.27 2.27 3.94
CA ALA A 57 8.69 2.96 2.73
C ALA A 57 10.04 3.67 2.93
N LYS A 58 10.21 4.41 4.03
CA LYS A 58 11.49 5.07 4.35
C LYS A 58 12.64 4.09 4.60
N ALA A 59 12.34 2.93 5.18
CA ALA A 59 13.35 1.90 5.40
C ALA A 59 13.81 1.25 4.08
N MET A 60 12.88 1.05 3.13
CA MET A 60 13.15 0.42 1.84
C MET A 60 13.68 1.41 0.78
N PHE A 61 13.23 2.67 0.84
CA PHE A 61 13.56 3.76 -0.06
C PHE A 61 13.97 5.01 0.74
N PRO A 62 15.17 5.01 1.34
CA PRO A 62 15.62 6.11 2.20
C PRO A 62 15.77 7.44 1.45
N ASP A 63 15.98 7.40 0.14
CA ASP A 63 16.08 8.58 -0.73
C ASP A 63 14.70 9.18 -1.08
N ASP A 64 13.61 8.50 -0.73
CA ASP A 64 12.26 9.03 -0.92
C ASP A 64 11.91 10.06 0.17
N THR A 65 12.04 11.33 -0.20
CA THR A 65 11.75 12.47 0.67
C THR A 65 10.26 12.83 0.73
N ASP A 66 9.43 12.34 -0.20
CA ASP A 66 7.99 12.60 -0.25
C ASP A 66 7.20 11.33 -0.62
N PRO A 67 7.03 10.39 0.33
CA PRO A 67 6.38 9.12 0.06
C PRO A 67 4.90 9.31 -0.27
N LYS A 68 4.56 9.03 -1.53
CA LYS A 68 3.19 9.09 -2.05
C LYS A 68 2.42 7.86 -1.62
N ILE A 69 1.38 8.05 -0.82
CA ILE A 69 0.50 6.97 -0.36
C ILE A 69 -0.92 7.17 -0.89
N LYS A 70 -1.51 6.11 -1.43
CA LYS A 70 -2.88 6.03 -1.91
C LYS A 70 -3.65 4.98 -1.12
N MET A 71 -4.94 5.23 -0.92
CA MET A 71 -5.87 4.26 -0.35
C MET A 71 -6.78 3.77 -1.47
N VAL A 72 -6.97 2.45 -1.56
CA VAL A 72 -7.86 1.83 -2.53
C VAL A 72 -8.93 1.07 -1.77
N GLU A 73 -10.19 1.47 -1.94
CA GLU A 73 -11.32 0.77 -1.35
C GLU A 73 -11.52 -0.59 -2.02
N LEU A 74 -11.57 -1.64 -1.20
CA LEU A 74 -11.90 -2.99 -1.58
C LEU A 74 -13.42 -3.11 -1.70
N LYS A 75 -13.91 -3.19 -2.94
CA LYS A 75 -15.30 -3.54 -3.23
C LYS A 75 -15.51 -5.03 -3.01
N VAL A 76 -15.87 -5.41 -1.79
CA VAL A 76 -16.39 -6.76 -1.51
C VAL A 76 -17.77 -6.86 -2.13
N SER A 77 -17.91 -7.67 -3.17
CA SER A 77 -19.19 -8.01 -3.81
C SER A 77 -19.92 -9.08 -3.01
#